data_AF-A0A231V1H0-F1
#
_entry.id   AF-A0A231V1H0-F1
#
_cell.length_a   1.000
_cell.length_b   1.000
_cell.length_c   1.000
_cell.angle_alpha   90.00
_cell.angle_beta   90.00
_cell.angle_gamma   90.00
#
_symmetry.space_group_name_H-M   'P 1'
#
loop_
_entity.id
_entity.type
_entity.pdbx_description
1 polymer ?
#
loop_
_entity_poly.entity_id
_entity_poly.type
_entity_poly.pdbx_seq_one_letter_code
_entity_poly.pdbx_strand_id
1 'polypeptide(L)'
;MQSIASPFLKQSSPSLTSAWIKADHLKKFEAQRDKRMRNEKQADEADADFFDLAISVVLATMEEIEAFQVKLDEYDEATVQALIANNEQLDAVQNEMNDLLDRAHVMEDGRRVFRTEDRSAIYDENGEKLGHGEIDADAISGASPTWEEYEPVYTERQHLLQERQQLIEFQDKLDEARELSGAEGFTKDELDELDTELEETMPEAVARQLPGYEPETPSAPTAALDGVKAVISVGPDVLGPSGP
;
A
#
# COMPACT_ATOMS: atom_id res chain seq x y z
N MET A 1 -10.80 36.33 47.01
CA MET A 1 -9.67 36.11 46.11
C MET A 1 -10.09 35.02 45.12
N GLN A 2 -10.55 35.42 43.93
CA GLN A 2 -11.00 34.51 42.87
C GLN A 2 -9.79 34.17 42.00
N SER A 3 -9.47 32.88 41.89
CA SER A 3 -8.42 32.37 41.02
C SER A 3 -9.06 31.92 39.71
N ILE A 4 -8.65 32.56 38.62
CA ILE A 4 -9.15 32.35 37.26
C ILE A 4 -8.30 31.23 36.66
N ALA A 5 -8.91 30.06 36.45
CA ALA A 5 -8.28 28.97 35.72
C ALA A 5 -8.39 29.25 34.21
N SER A 6 -7.24 29.39 33.55
CA SER A 6 -7.16 29.46 32.09
C SER A 6 -7.14 28.05 31.50
N PRO A 7 -7.99 27.70 30.52
CA PRO A 7 -7.82 26.50 29.72
C PRO A 7 -6.76 26.71 28.64
N PHE A 8 -5.69 25.92 28.72
CA PHE A 8 -4.65 25.81 27.70
C PHE A 8 -5.22 25.06 26.48
N LEU A 9 -5.67 25.80 25.47
CA LEU A 9 -6.06 25.28 24.17
C LEU A 9 -4.81 24.75 23.45
N LYS A 10 -4.68 23.42 23.39
CA LYS A 10 -3.69 22.72 22.56
C LYS A 10 -4.14 22.89 21.10
N GLN A 11 -3.63 23.93 20.44
CA GLN A 11 -3.80 24.11 19.00
C GLN A 11 -3.06 22.96 18.31
N SER A 12 -3.83 22.06 17.70
CA SER A 12 -3.31 21.05 16.78
C SER A 12 -2.80 21.78 15.55
N SER A 13 -1.48 21.84 15.38
CA SER A 13 -0.85 22.41 14.19
C SER A 13 -1.28 21.61 12.94
N PRO A 14 -1.62 22.25 11.81
CA PRO A 14 -1.79 21.53 10.55
C PRO A 14 -0.46 20.85 10.21
N SER A 15 -0.47 19.54 10.02
CA SER A 15 0.74 18.77 9.81
C SER A 15 1.45 19.23 8.52
N LEU A 16 2.76 19.50 8.64
CA LEU A 16 3.67 19.81 7.53
C LEU A 16 3.68 18.71 6.45
N THR A 17 3.11 17.54 6.75
CA THR A 17 2.95 16.41 5.84
C THR A 17 1.90 16.63 4.74
N SER A 18 1.03 17.64 4.80
CA SER A 18 0.11 17.92 3.67
C SER A 18 0.71 18.83 2.59
N ALA A 19 1.71 19.63 2.94
CA ALA A 19 2.30 20.61 2.02
C ALA A 19 3.35 20.01 1.08
N TRP A 20 4.16 19.06 1.56
CA TRP A 20 5.16 18.37 0.73
C TRP A 20 4.55 17.36 -0.26
N ILE A 21 3.45 16.68 0.10
CA ILE A 21 2.70 15.77 -0.79
C ILE A 21 2.12 16.59 -1.95
N LYS A 22 1.52 17.75 -1.65
CA LYS A 22 1.03 18.69 -2.69
C LYS A 22 2.14 19.20 -3.61
N ALA A 23 3.35 19.41 -3.09
CA ALA A 23 4.49 19.88 -3.90
C ALA A 23 5.06 18.79 -4.81
N ASP A 24 5.09 17.53 -4.37
CA ASP A 24 5.55 16.40 -5.19
C ASP A 24 4.52 16.04 -6.29
N HIS A 25 3.23 16.04 -5.96
CA HIS A 25 2.15 15.86 -6.95
C HIS A 25 2.16 16.95 -8.02
N LEU A 26 2.34 18.22 -7.63
CA LEU A 26 2.41 19.33 -8.59
C LEU A 26 3.58 19.16 -9.58
N LYS A 27 4.73 18.68 -9.11
CA LYS A 27 5.93 18.49 -9.95
C LYS A 27 5.78 17.32 -10.92
N LYS A 28 5.12 16.24 -10.50
CA LYS A 28 4.78 15.10 -11.37
C LYS A 28 3.74 15.49 -12.43
N PHE A 29 2.73 16.27 -12.03
CA PHE A 29 1.70 16.82 -12.93
C PHE A 29 2.30 17.70 -14.04
N GLU A 30 3.22 18.61 -13.68
CA GLU A 30 3.91 19.45 -14.68
C GLU A 30 4.74 18.62 -15.66
N ALA A 31 5.44 17.57 -15.19
CA ALA A 31 6.23 16.69 -16.04
C ALA A 31 5.38 15.82 -17.00
N GLN A 32 4.21 15.38 -16.53
CA GLN A 32 3.26 14.60 -17.33
C GLN A 32 2.60 15.46 -18.41
N ARG A 33 2.27 16.72 -18.06
CA ARG A 33 1.76 17.72 -19.01
C ARG A 33 2.76 18.07 -20.11
N ASP A 34 4.04 18.23 -19.74
CA ASP A 34 5.12 18.49 -20.71
C ASP A 34 5.39 17.30 -21.63
N LYS A 35 5.21 16.07 -21.14
CA LYS A 35 5.32 14.86 -21.95
C LYS A 35 4.16 14.75 -22.94
N ARG A 36 2.93 15.08 -22.52
CA ARG A 36 1.74 15.10 -23.38
C ARG A 36 1.85 16.13 -24.50
N MET A 37 2.29 17.37 -24.19
CA MET A 37 2.53 18.39 -25.21
C MET A 37 3.62 18.02 -26.23
N ARG A 38 4.62 17.21 -25.84
CA ARG A 38 5.63 16.69 -26.79
C ARG A 38 5.06 15.60 -27.69
N ASN A 39 4.17 14.76 -27.16
CA ASN A 39 3.48 13.74 -27.95
C ASN A 39 2.48 14.38 -28.93
N GLU A 40 1.70 15.38 -28.52
CA GLU A 40 0.79 16.13 -29.43
C GLU A 40 1.56 16.77 -30.59
N LYS A 41 2.70 17.42 -30.32
CA LYS A 41 3.54 17.97 -31.39
C LYS A 41 4.10 16.94 -32.36
N GLN A 42 4.25 15.68 -31.94
CA GLN A 42 4.66 14.60 -32.83
C GLN A 42 3.48 13.99 -33.59
N ALA A 43 2.27 14.05 -33.02
CA ALA A 43 1.04 13.64 -33.70
C ALA A 43 0.70 14.59 -34.87
N ASP A 44 0.88 15.90 -34.69
CA ASP A 44 0.63 16.91 -35.74
C ASP A 44 1.52 16.73 -37.00
N GLU A 45 2.69 16.08 -36.89
CA GLU A 45 3.55 15.77 -38.05
C GLU A 45 3.11 14.48 -38.79
N ALA A 46 2.25 13.65 -38.18
CA ALA A 46 1.72 12.41 -38.77
C ALA A 46 0.41 12.61 -39.58
N ASP A 47 -0.17 13.81 -39.54
CA ASP A 47 -1.45 14.14 -40.18
C ASP A 47 -1.46 14.03 -41.72
N ALA A 48 -0.30 13.92 -42.37
CA ALA A 48 -0.23 13.76 -43.83
C ALA A 48 -0.58 12.32 -44.30
N ASP A 49 -0.52 11.32 -43.43
CA ASP A 49 -0.88 9.92 -43.74
C ASP A 49 -2.29 9.54 -43.24
N PHE A 50 -3.03 10.47 -42.61
CA PHE A 50 -4.31 10.22 -41.93
C PHE A 50 -5.53 10.11 -42.87
N PHE A 51 -5.40 10.48 -44.14
CA PHE A 51 -6.53 10.53 -45.08
C PHE A 51 -7.00 9.16 -45.64
N ASP A 52 -6.25 8.07 -45.42
CA ASP A 52 -6.61 6.72 -45.92
C ASP A 52 -7.18 5.79 -44.82
N LEU A 53 -7.27 6.27 -43.56
CA LEU A 53 -7.81 5.56 -42.41
C LEU A 53 -9.08 6.24 -41.86
N ALA A 54 -10.03 6.56 -42.75
CA ALA A 54 -11.40 6.88 -42.34
C ALA A 54 -12.13 5.59 -41.85
N ILE A 55 -11.54 4.92 -40.86
CA ILE A 55 -12.25 4.00 -39.98
C ILE A 55 -13.28 4.86 -39.25
N SER A 56 -14.53 4.42 -39.27
CA SER A 56 -15.66 5.09 -38.63
C SER A 56 -15.40 5.27 -37.15
N VAL A 57 -14.87 6.42 -36.75
CA VAL A 57 -14.78 6.82 -35.35
C VAL A 57 -16.21 6.94 -34.83
N VAL A 58 -16.63 6.00 -33.97
CA VAL A 58 -17.94 6.00 -33.33
C VAL A 58 -17.82 6.85 -32.07
N LEU A 59 -18.43 8.04 -32.09
CA LEU A 59 -18.52 8.88 -30.90
C LEU A 59 -19.33 8.16 -29.82
N ALA A 60 -18.91 8.30 -28.57
CA ALA A 60 -19.70 7.82 -27.43
C ALA A 60 -21.03 8.59 -27.40
N THR A 61 -22.12 7.88 -27.13
CA THR A 61 -23.42 8.52 -26.96
C THR A 61 -23.48 9.24 -25.61
N MET A 62 -24.35 10.25 -25.50
CA MET A 62 -24.56 10.95 -24.22
C MET A 62 -25.01 9.99 -23.11
N GLU A 63 -25.80 8.97 -23.45
CA GLU A 63 -26.27 7.95 -22.50
C GLU A 63 -25.11 7.07 -21.99
N GLU A 64 -24.17 6.68 -22.85
CA GLU A 64 -22.97 5.93 -22.46
C GLU A 64 -22.05 6.78 -21.57
N ILE A 65 -21.86 8.06 -21.89
CA ILE A 65 -21.07 8.99 -21.07
C ILE A 65 -21.74 9.20 -19.70
N GLU A 66 -23.05 9.42 -19.66
CA GLU A 66 -23.80 9.57 -18.40
C GLU A 66 -23.71 8.30 -17.54
N ALA A 67 -23.84 7.11 -18.14
CA ALA A 67 -23.69 5.84 -17.43
C ALA A 67 -22.28 5.67 -16.86
N PHE A 68 -21.26 6.03 -17.64
CA PHE A 68 -19.86 6.00 -17.18
C PHE A 68 -19.62 6.99 -16.03
N GLN A 69 -20.19 8.19 -16.08
CA GLN A 69 -20.10 9.17 -14.98
C GLN A 69 -20.71 8.65 -13.67
N VAL A 70 -21.85 7.96 -13.74
CA VAL A 70 -22.45 7.32 -12.56
C VAL A 70 -21.51 6.26 -11.98
N LYS A 71 -20.85 5.47 -12.83
CA LYS A 71 -19.84 4.49 -12.39
C LYS A 71 -18.63 5.15 -11.72
N LEU A 72 -18.14 6.26 -12.27
CA LEU A 72 -17.07 7.06 -11.65
C LEU A 72 -17.48 7.58 -10.27
N ASP A 73 -18.73 8.02 -10.09
CA ASP A 73 -19.25 8.48 -8.80
C ASP A 73 -19.28 7.34 -7.76
N GLU A 74 -19.65 6.12 -8.18
CA GLU A 74 -19.59 4.92 -7.32
C GLU A 74 -18.14 4.59 -6.91
N TYR A 75 -17.19 4.68 -7.85
CA TYR A 75 -15.77 4.45 -7.59
C TYR A 75 -15.18 5.52 -6.66
N ASP A 76 -15.56 6.78 -6.81
CA ASP A 76 -15.16 7.86 -5.92
C ASP A 76 -15.68 7.64 -4.50
N GLU A 77 -16.96 7.30 -4.35
CA GLU A 77 -17.55 7.01 -3.04
C GLU A 77 -16.81 5.84 -2.37
N ALA A 78 -16.60 4.74 -3.09
CA ALA A 78 -15.86 3.57 -2.62
C ALA A 78 -14.41 3.92 -2.22
N THR A 79 -13.73 4.75 -3.00
CA THR A 79 -12.35 5.19 -2.73
C THR A 79 -12.28 6.06 -1.48
N VAL A 80 -13.23 6.96 -1.27
CA VAL A 80 -13.32 7.78 -0.05
C VAL A 80 -13.56 6.90 1.18
N GLN A 81 -14.47 5.92 1.10
CA GLN A 81 -14.70 4.98 2.21
C GLN A 81 -13.44 4.15 2.51
N ALA A 82 -12.75 3.66 1.48
CA ALA A 82 -11.49 2.92 1.63
C ALA A 82 -10.40 3.77 2.30
N LEU A 83 -10.27 5.05 1.93
CA LEU A 83 -9.32 5.99 2.56
C LEU A 83 -9.63 6.25 4.03
N ILE A 84 -10.92 6.37 4.39
CA ILE A 84 -11.34 6.51 5.80
C ILE A 84 -10.95 5.26 6.58
N ALA A 85 -11.32 4.08 6.08
CA ALA A 85 -11.01 2.80 6.73
C ALA A 85 -9.51 2.55 6.86
N ASN A 86 -8.72 2.90 5.84
CA ASN A 86 -7.26 2.82 5.88
C ASN A 86 -6.67 3.77 6.94
N ASN A 87 -7.20 5.00 7.06
CA ASN A 87 -6.72 5.94 8.08
C ASN A 87 -7.03 5.47 9.50
N GLU A 88 -8.22 4.91 9.74
CA GLU A 88 -8.57 4.32 11.04
C GLU A 88 -7.64 3.16 11.42
N GLN A 89 -7.31 2.29 10.45
CA GLN A 89 -6.36 1.19 10.64
C GLN A 89 -4.94 1.71 10.91
N LEU A 90 -4.47 2.71 10.16
CA LEU A 90 -3.17 3.36 10.40
C LEU A 90 -3.10 3.97 11.80
N ASP A 91 -4.16 4.65 12.24
CA ASP A 91 -4.21 5.24 13.58
C ASP A 91 -4.14 4.15 14.67
N ALA A 92 -4.85 3.03 14.49
CA ALA A 92 -4.80 1.90 15.40
C ALA A 92 -3.39 1.28 15.48
N VAL A 93 -2.79 0.95 14.34
CA VAL A 93 -1.44 0.36 14.25
C VAL A 93 -0.38 1.32 14.76
N GLN A 94 -0.51 2.62 14.50
CA GLN A 94 0.42 3.63 14.99
C GLN A 94 0.39 3.75 16.51
N ASN A 95 -0.80 3.63 17.13
CA ASN A 95 -0.93 3.63 18.59
C ASN A 95 -0.26 2.39 19.19
N GLU A 96 -0.51 1.20 18.63
CA GLU A 96 0.13 -0.04 19.08
C GLU A 96 1.67 0.02 18.93
N MET A 97 2.14 0.52 17.78
CA MET A 97 3.57 0.74 17.52
C MET A 97 4.18 1.70 18.56
N ASN A 98 3.50 2.79 18.91
CA ASN A 98 3.96 3.73 19.93
C ASN A 98 4.04 3.06 21.32
N ASP A 99 3.05 2.26 21.70
CA ASP A 99 3.04 1.53 22.98
C ASP A 99 4.18 0.50 23.08
N LEU A 100 4.57 -0.12 21.97
CA LEU A 100 5.75 -0.99 21.90
C LEU A 100 7.04 -0.19 21.99
N LEU A 101 7.16 0.90 21.23
CA LEU A 101 8.34 1.77 21.22
C LEU A 101 8.59 2.46 22.58
N ASP A 102 7.54 2.80 23.33
CA ASP A 102 7.66 3.40 24.65
C ASP A 102 8.19 2.42 25.71
N ARG A 103 8.02 1.11 25.48
CA ARG A 103 8.55 0.03 26.34
C ARG A 103 9.87 -0.55 25.83
N ALA A 104 10.26 -0.22 24.61
CA ALA A 104 11.48 -0.71 23.97
C ALA A 104 12.74 -0.24 24.72
N HIS A 105 13.83 -0.97 24.53
CA HIS A 105 15.12 -0.57 25.08
C HIS A 105 15.69 0.59 24.26
N VAL A 106 16.19 1.63 24.94
CA VAL A 106 16.76 2.82 24.29
C VAL A 106 18.29 2.80 24.42
N MET A 107 18.98 2.87 23.28
CA MET A 107 20.43 2.93 23.19
C MET A 107 20.97 4.32 23.59
N GLU A 108 22.29 4.44 23.74
CA GLU A 108 22.96 5.71 24.08
C GLU A 108 22.76 6.81 23.01
N ASP A 109 22.51 6.41 21.76
CA ASP A 109 22.23 7.31 20.62
C ASP A 109 20.74 7.73 20.52
N GLY A 110 19.87 7.16 21.36
CA GLY A 110 18.44 7.40 21.38
C GLY A 110 17.60 6.47 20.49
N ARG A 111 18.21 5.55 19.73
CA ARG A 111 17.48 4.53 18.97
C ARG A 111 16.81 3.52 19.90
N ARG A 112 15.67 3.02 19.48
CA ARG A 112 14.89 1.97 20.16
C ARG A 112 15.20 0.64 19.50
N VAL A 113 15.52 -0.35 20.32
CA VAL A 113 15.93 -1.67 19.83
C VAL A 113 15.11 -2.78 20.46
N PHE A 114 14.93 -3.82 19.67
CA PHE A 114 14.17 -5.02 20.00
C PHE A 114 15.07 -6.22 19.87
N ARG A 115 15.07 -7.07 20.90
CA ARG A 115 15.80 -8.35 20.88
C ARG A 115 14.85 -9.45 20.42
N THR A 116 15.35 -10.41 19.66
CA THR A 116 14.60 -11.64 19.35
C THR A 116 14.34 -12.48 20.60
N GLU A 117 13.29 -13.29 20.59
CA GLU A 117 12.94 -14.16 21.72
C GLU A 117 14.09 -15.15 22.05
N ASP A 118 14.77 -15.65 21.02
CA ASP A 118 15.93 -16.55 21.12
C ASP A 118 17.24 -15.86 21.55
N ARG A 119 17.24 -14.52 21.67
CA ARG A 119 18.39 -13.65 22.00
C ARG A 119 19.54 -13.72 21.01
N SER A 120 19.32 -14.25 19.81
CA SER A 120 20.37 -14.39 18.80
C SER A 120 20.61 -13.10 17.99
N ALA A 121 19.61 -12.21 17.93
CA ALA A 121 19.67 -11.00 17.13
C ALA A 121 18.99 -9.81 17.82
N ILE A 122 19.35 -8.62 17.35
CA ILE A 122 18.79 -7.33 17.76
C ILE A 122 18.47 -6.56 16.50
N TYR A 123 17.29 -5.96 16.47
CA TYR A 123 16.80 -5.12 15.39
C TYR A 123 16.46 -3.74 15.93
N ASP A 124 16.64 -2.70 15.12
CA ASP A 124 16.22 -1.34 15.47
C ASP A 124 14.74 -1.09 15.14
N GLU A 125 14.24 0.11 15.45
CA GLU A 125 12.86 0.50 15.15
C GLU A 125 12.48 0.51 13.66
N ASN A 126 13.46 0.46 12.76
CA ASN A 126 13.27 0.45 11.30
C ASN A 126 13.40 -0.97 10.72
N GLY A 127 13.70 -1.97 11.55
CA GLY A 127 13.93 -3.35 11.14
C GLY A 127 15.33 -3.64 10.62
N GLU A 128 16.30 -2.74 10.85
CA GLU A 128 17.70 -3.01 10.54
C GLU A 128 18.31 -3.90 11.62
N LYS A 129 18.96 -5.00 11.20
CA LYS A 129 19.67 -5.90 12.10
C LYS A 129 20.98 -5.25 12.56
N LEU A 130 21.14 -5.08 13.86
CA LEU A 130 22.36 -4.53 14.45
C LEU A 130 23.45 -5.60 14.57
N GLY A 131 24.70 -5.18 14.37
CA GLY A 131 25.86 -6.07 14.51
C GLY A 131 26.15 -6.44 15.96
N HIS A 132 26.71 -7.64 16.21
CA HIS A 132 27.10 -8.11 17.54
C HIS A 132 28.11 -7.22 18.29
N GLY A 133 28.74 -6.25 17.61
CA GLY A 133 29.68 -5.29 18.21
C GLY A 133 29.03 -3.98 18.66
N GLU A 134 27.78 -3.71 18.30
CA GLU A 134 27.09 -2.44 18.64
C GLU A 134 26.39 -2.52 20.00
N ILE A 135 25.75 -3.65 20.29
CA ILE A 135 25.03 -3.89 21.54
C ILE A 135 24.99 -5.38 21.87
N ASP A 136 25.15 -5.70 23.15
CA ASP A 136 25.00 -7.07 23.65
C ASP A 136 23.52 -7.39 23.91
N ALA A 137 23.04 -8.51 23.40
CA ALA A 137 21.66 -8.96 23.56
C ALA A 137 21.32 -9.20 25.04
N ASP A 138 22.30 -9.58 25.87
CA ASP A 138 22.08 -9.77 27.30
C ASP A 138 21.98 -8.45 28.09
N ALA A 139 22.39 -7.32 27.50
CA ALA A 139 22.20 -5.99 28.10
C ALA A 139 20.75 -5.49 28.00
N ILE A 140 19.97 -6.03 27.06
CA ILE A 140 18.56 -5.68 26.86
C ILE A 140 17.69 -6.42 27.89
N SER A 141 16.88 -5.66 28.63
CA SER A 141 15.96 -6.21 29.63
C SER A 141 15.01 -7.23 29.02
N GLY A 142 14.81 -8.37 29.67
CA GLY A 142 13.79 -9.35 29.26
C GLY A 142 12.34 -8.89 29.45
N ALA A 143 12.11 -7.71 30.04
CA ALA A 143 10.78 -7.11 30.15
C ALA A 143 10.43 -6.17 28.99
N SER A 144 11.40 -5.83 28.13
CA SER A 144 11.16 -5.06 26.90
C SER A 144 10.50 -5.96 25.84
N PRO A 145 9.67 -5.38 24.95
CA PRO A 145 9.05 -6.14 23.87
C PRO A 145 10.09 -6.77 22.95
N THR A 146 9.76 -7.92 22.39
CA THR A 146 10.63 -8.64 21.45
C THR A 146 10.45 -8.15 20.01
N TRP A 147 11.36 -8.54 19.13
CA TRP A 147 11.23 -8.26 17.69
C TRP A 147 9.98 -8.91 17.11
N GLU A 148 9.68 -10.14 17.52
CA GLU A 148 8.51 -10.90 17.05
C GLU A 148 7.18 -10.25 17.47
N GLU A 149 7.16 -9.46 18.54
CA GLU A 149 6.00 -8.65 18.93
C GLU A 149 5.90 -7.36 18.08
N TYR A 150 7.02 -6.78 17.66
CA TYR A 150 7.08 -5.50 16.95
C TYR A 150 6.98 -5.62 15.43
N GLU A 151 7.63 -6.61 14.83
CA GLU A 151 7.70 -6.82 13.38
C GLU A 151 6.33 -6.88 12.70
N PRO A 152 5.31 -7.58 13.24
CA PRO A 152 4.00 -7.62 12.59
C PRO A 152 3.34 -6.24 12.52
N VAL A 153 3.43 -5.46 13.60
CA VAL A 153 2.87 -4.10 13.69
C VAL A 153 3.60 -3.15 12.73
N TYR A 154 4.92 -3.25 12.67
CA TYR A 154 5.73 -2.49 11.71
C TYR A 154 5.38 -2.85 10.26
N THR A 155 5.27 -4.13 9.95
CA THR A 155 4.95 -4.63 8.60
C THR A 155 3.55 -4.19 8.19
N GLU A 156 2.57 -4.30 9.08
CA GLU A 156 1.20 -3.85 8.83
C GLU A 156 1.13 -2.35 8.55
N ARG A 157 1.90 -1.54 9.31
CA ARG A 157 2.01 -0.10 9.03
C ARG A 157 2.55 0.17 7.62
N GLN A 158 3.59 -0.55 7.18
CA GLN A 158 4.13 -0.38 5.83
C GLN A 158 3.09 -0.79 4.76
N HIS A 159 2.39 -1.91 4.99
CA HIS A 159 1.33 -2.36 4.10
C HIS A 159 0.21 -1.31 3.96
N LEU A 160 -0.29 -0.78 5.08
CA LEU A 160 -1.34 0.26 5.07
C LEU A 160 -0.88 1.57 4.41
N LEU A 161 0.40 1.96 4.56
CA LEU A 161 0.97 3.11 3.87
C LEU A 161 1.04 2.89 2.35
N GLN A 162 1.37 1.67 1.91
CA GLN A 162 1.34 1.30 0.51
C GLN A 162 -0.08 1.29 -0.05
N GLU A 163 -1.04 0.69 0.65
CA GLU A 163 -2.46 0.70 0.29
C GLU A 163 -2.98 2.13 0.17
N ARG A 164 -2.62 3.02 1.10
CA ARG A 164 -2.97 4.44 1.04
C ARG A 164 -2.44 5.12 -0.22
N GLN A 165 -1.20 4.81 -0.61
CA GLN A 165 -0.61 5.36 -1.83
C GLN A 165 -1.36 4.90 -3.08
N GLN A 166 -1.74 3.61 -3.14
CA GLN A 166 -2.56 3.06 -4.23
C GLN A 166 -3.94 3.72 -4.31
N LEU A 167 -4.57 4.00 -3.16
CA LEU A 167 -5.87 4.70 -3.12
C LEU A 167 -5.78 6.13 -3.66
N ILE A 168 -4.68 6.85 -3.35
CA ILE A 168 -4.44 8.20 -3.88
C ILE A 168 -4.19 8.14 -5.40
N GLU A 169 -3.38 7.20 -5.86
CA GLU A 169 -3.12 7.01 -7.29
C GLU A 169 -4.40 6.65 -8.06
N PHE A 170 -5.27 5.84 -7.48
CA PHE A 170 -6.55 5.51 -8.08
C PHE A 170 -7.49 6.74 -8.13
N GLN A 171 -7.51 7.56 -7.08
CA GLN A 171 -8.25 8.83 -7.09
C GLN A 171 -7.77 9.76 -8.20
N ASP A 172 -6.46 9.90 -8.39
CA ASP A 172 -5.90 10.71 -9.48
C ASP A 172 -6.36 10.19 -10.86
N LYS A 173 -6.49 8.88 -11.04
CA LYS A 173 -7.02 8.27 -12.27
C LYS A 173 -8.51 8.54 -12.47
N LEU A 174 -9.32 8.51 -11.41
CA LEU A 174 -10.75 8.83 -11.50
C LEU A 174 -10.95 10.29 -11.91
N ASP A 175 -10.13 11.20 -11.39
CA ASP A 175 -10.13 12.61 -11.78
C ASP A 175 -9.74 12.77 -13.27
N GLU A 176 -8.68 12.10 -13.72
CA GLU A 176 -8.28 12.10 -15.15
C GLU A 176 -9.39 11.52 -16.05
N ALA A 177 -10.01 10.40 -15.64
CA ALA A 177 -11.10 9.78 -16.36
C ALA A 177 -12.32 10.71 -16.50
N ARG A 178 -12.63 11.48 -15.46
CA ARG A 178 -13.72 12.47 -15.47
C ARG A 178 -13.40 13.65 -16.41
N GLU A 179 -12.15 14.11 -16.43
CA GLU A 179 -11.73 15.16 -17.37
C GLU A 179 -11.80 14.68 -18.83
N LEU A 180 -11.34 13.45 -19.11
CA LEU A 180 -11.32 12.88 -20.45
C LEU A 180 -12.73 12.60 -21.00
N SER A 181 -13.59 11.97 -20.20
CA SER A 181 -14.98 11.67 -20.60
C SER A 181 -15.84 12.93 -20.80
N GLY A 182 -15.43 14.07 -20.23
CA GLY A 182 -16.05 15.37 -20.47
C GLY A 182 -15.57 16.09 -21.74
N ALA A 183 -14.57 15.56 -22.44
CA ALA A 183 -14.02 16.18 -23.63
C ALA A 183 -14.96 16.05 -24.84
N GLU A 184 -15.01 17.09 -25.68
CA GLU A 184 -15.76 17.03 -26.94
C GLU A 184 -15.10 16.04 -27.91
N GLY A 185 -15.89 15.15 -28.50
CA GLY A 185 -15.40 14.15 -29.44
C GLY A 185 -14.91 12.84 -28.81
N PHE A 186 -15.14 12.63 -27.51
CA PHE A 186 -14.81 11.38 -26.82
C PHE A 186 -15.48 10.18 -27.51
N THR A 187 -14.67 9.19 -27.87
CA THR A 187 -15.10 8.04 -28.66
C THR A 187 -15.55 6.90 -27.78
N LYS A 188 -16.35 5.98 -28.35
CA LYS A 188 -16.78 4.78 -27.62
C LYS A 188 -15.59 3.89 -27.23
N ASP A 189 -14.63 3.73 -28.14
CA ASP A 189 -13.45 2.88 -27.89
C ASP A 189 -12.60 3.47 -26.75
N GLU A 190 -12.44 4.79 -26.67
CA GLU A 190 -11.75 5.46 -25.56
C GLU A 190 -12.51 5.29 -24.23
N LEU A 191 -13.85 5.30 -24.25
CA LEU A 191 -14.67 5.08 -23.06
C LEU A 191 -14.51 3.64 -22.55
N ASP A 192 -14.58 2.65 -23.44
CA ASP A 192 -14.42 1.24 -23.10
C ASP A 192 -12.98 0.92 -22.61
N GLU A 193 -11.96 1.55 -23.21
CA GLU A 193 -10.56 1.44 -22.79
C GLU A 193 -10.36 2.01 -21.39
N LEU A 194 -10.90 3.21 -21.13
CA LEU A 194 -10.81 3.87 -19.83
C LEU A 194 -11.55 3.07 -18.74
N ASP A 195 -12.73 2.53 -19.06
CA ASP A 195 -13.48 1.67 -18.15
C ASP A 195 -12.69 0.41 -17.77
N THR A 196 -12.07 -0.24 -18.77
CA THR A 196 -11.23 -1.42 -18.56
C THR A 196 -9.99 -1.07 -17.72
N GLU A 197 -9.30 0.05 -17.99
CA GLU A 197 -8.14 0.46 -17.20
C GLU A 197 -8.51 0.69 -15.73
N LEU A 198 -9.64 1.36 -15.48
CA LEU A 198 -10.10 1.62 -14.11
C LEU A 198 -10.43 0.32 -13.38
N GLU A 199 -11.07 -0.65 -14.04
CA GLU A 199 -11.33 -1.96 -13.45
C GLU A 199 -10.05 -2.74 -13.16
N GLU A 200 -9.09 -2.78 -14.09
CA GLU A 200 -7.83 -3.51 -13.92
C GLU A 200 -6.91 -2.90 -12.85
N THR A 201 -6.98 -1.58 -12.67
CA THR A 201 -6.11 -0.85 -11.74
C THR A 201 -6.79 -0.50 -10.42
N MET A 202 -8.02 -0.97 -10.23
CA MET A 202 -8.79 -0.79 -9.00
C MET A 202 -8.09 -1.48 -7.82
N PRO A 203 -7.74 -0.74 -6.74
CA PRO A 203 -7.20 -1.34 -5.54
C PRO A 203 -8.23 -2.26 -4.86
N GLU A 204 -7.77 -3.37 -4.27
CA GLU A 204 -8.64 -4.32 -3.55
C GLU A 204 -9.44 -3.63 -2.42
N ALA A 205 -8.84 -2.62 -1.78
CA ALA A 205 -9.52 -1.80 -0.78
C ALA A 205 -10.75 -1.07 -1.31
N VAL A 206 -10.74 -0.59 -2.56
CA VAL A 206 -11.88 0.04 -3.23
C VAL A 206 -12.90 -1.01 -3.62
N ALA A 207 -12.45 -2.11 -4.23
CA ALA A 207 -13.32 -3.21 -4.65
C ALA A 207 -14.17 -3.75 -3.48
N ARG A 208 -13.58 -3.89 -2.29
CA ARG A 208 -14.30 -4.29 -1.05
C ARG A 208 -15.43 -3.35 -0.62
N GLN A 209 -15.42 -2.09 -1.05
CA GLN A 209 -16.46 -1.12 -0.73
C GLN A 209 -17.58 -1.10 -1.78
N LEU A 210 -17.38 -1.69 -2.96
CA LEU A 210 -18.38 -1.71 -4.01
C LEU A 210 -19.51 -2.72 -3.71
N PRO A 211 -20.76 -2.37 -4.05
CA PRO A 211 -21.89 -3.27 -3.86
C PRO A 211 -21.74 -4.52 -4.74
N GLY A 212 -21.93 -5.70 -4.16
CA GLY A 212 -21.85 -6.96 -4.89
C GLY A 212 -20.43 -7.52 -5.05
N TYR A 213 -19.42 -6.90 -4.43
CA TYR A 213 -18.12 -7.54 -4.28
C TYR A 213 -18.22 -8.74 -3.34
N GLU A 214 -18.19 -9.94 -3.90
CA GLU A 214 -17.87 -11.15 -3.16
C GLU A 214 -16.37 -11.34 -3.26
N PRO A 215 -15.61 -11.29 -2.14
CA PRO A 215 -14.19 -11.61 -2.20
C PRO A 215 -14.07 -13.01 -2.78
N GLU A 216 -13.36 -13.16 -3.90
CA GLU A 216 -12.98 -14.48 -4.36
C GLU A 216 -12.18 -15.10 -3.22
N THR A 217 -12.81 -16.02 -2.48
CA THR A 217 -12.17 -16.70 -1.36
C THR A 217 -10.84 -17.21 -1.89
N PRO A 218 -9.69 -16.80 -1.31
CA PRO A 218 -8.40 -17.25 -1.79
C PRO A 218 -8.47 -18.76 -1.76
N SER A 219 -8.48 -19.37 -2.95
CA SER A 219 -8.57 -20.81 -3.11
C SER A 219 -7.44 -21.38 -2.27
N ALA A 220 -7.81 -21.97 -1.13
CA ALA A 220 -6.84 -22.39 -0.12
C ALA A 220 -5.70 -23.13 -0.84
N PRO A 221 -4.43 -22.82 -0.54
CA PRO A 221 -3.33 -23.52 -1.18
C PRO A 221 -3.60 -24.99 -0.95
N THR A 222 -3.85 -25.72 -2.04
CA THR A 222 -4.07 -27.15 -2.04
C THR A 222 -2.85 -27.74 -1.37
N ALA A 223 -2.99 -28.05 -0.08
CA ALA A 223 -1.99 -28.76 0.69
C ALA A 223 -1.89 -30.13 0.06
N ALA A 224 -1.00 -30.23 -0.92
CA ALA A 224 -0.48 -31.48 -1.43
C ALA A 224 0.26 -32.13 -0.26
N LEU A 225 -0.50 -32.84 0.56
CA LEU A 225 -0.03 -33.92 1.42
C LEU A 225 0.44 -35.05 0.49
N ASP A 226 1.54 -34.83 -0.22
CA ASP A 226 2.20 -35.87 -1.00
C ASP A 226 3.25 -36.56 -0.11
N GLY A 227 2.76 -37.61 0.55
CA GLY A 227 3.46 -38.80 1.01
C GLY A 227 4.99 -38.76 1.16
N VAL A 228 5.46 -38.42 2.36
CA VAL A 228 6.70 -39.01 2.89
C VAL A 228 6.35 -40.24 3.71
N LYS A 229 6.26 -41.39 3.02
CA LYS A 229 6.40 -42.71 3.66
C LYS A 229 7.82 -42.82 4.20
N ALA A 230 8.02 -42.50 5.48
CA ALA A 230 9.21 -42.89 6.20
C ALA A 230 9.21 -44.42 6.36
N VAL A 231 9.86 -45.11 5.44
CA VAL A 231 10.24 -46.52 5.61
C VAL A 231 11.30 -46.56 6.70
N ILE A 232 10.89 -47.03 7.88
CA ILE A 232 11.78 -47.47 8.94
C ILE A 232 12.53 -48.70 8.41
N SER A 233 13.72 -48.48 7.87
CA SER A 233 14.65 -49.56 7.56
C SER A 233 15.47 -49.86 8.82
N VAL A 234 15.02 -50.86 9.57
CA VAL A 234 15.78 -51.48 10.66
C VAL A 234 16.93 -52.27 10.03
N GLY A 235 18.12 -51.68 10.03
CA GLY A 235 19.36 -52.37 9.69
C GLY A 235 19.85 -53.19 10.89
N PRO A 236 20.21 -54.47 10.71
CA PRO A 236 20.58 -55.36 11.80
C PRO A 236 22.00 -55.10 12.31
N ASP A 237 22.07 -55.09 13.64
CA ASP A 237 23.13 -55.57 14.51
C ASP A 237 24.26 -56.35 13.81
N VAL A 238 25.46 -55.77 13.78
CA VAL A 238 26.71 -56.50 13.53
C VAL A 238 27.71 -56.15 14.63
N LEU A 239 27.64 -56.95 15.69
CA LEU A 239 28.72 -57.22 16.63
C LEU A 239 29.98 -57.64 15.86
N GLY A 240 31.08 -56.90 16.06
CA GLY A 240 32.41 -57.25 15.59
C GLY A 240 33.46 -56.92 16.68
N PRO A 241 34.40 -57.82 16.99
CA PRO A 241 34.95 -57.97 18.33
C PRO A 241 36.19 -57.15 18.65
N SER A 242 36.39 -57.00 19.96
CA SER A 242 37.59 -56.56 20.66
C SER A 242 38.89 -57.24 20.23
N GLY A 243 39.92 -56.39 20.12
CA GLY A 243 41.25 -56.58 20.74
C GLY A 243 42.40 -56.97 19.81
N PRO A 244 43.64 -56.99 20.31
CA PRO A 244 44.24 -56.19 21.38
C PRO A 244 45.04 -54.97 20.87
#